data_AF-A0A1C5A5X8-F1
#
_entry.id   AF-A0A1C5A5X8-F1
#
_cell.length_a   1.000
_cell.length_b   1.000
_cell.length_c   1.000
_cell.angle_alpha   90.00
_cell.angle_beta   90.00
_cell.angle_gamma   90.00
#
_symmetry.space_group_name_H-M   'P 1'
#
loop_
_entity.id
_entity.type
_entity.pdbx_description
1 polymer ?
#
loop_
_entity_poly.entity_id
_entity_poly.type
_entity_poly.pdbx_seq_one_letter_code
_entity_poly.pdbx_strand_id
1 'polypeptide(L)' 'MIGGPEETILAVHVRGLDGMCAGCRAWWARLTPYPCWQVEWATSRQARAVTARFLEGAR' A
#
# COMPACT_ATOMS: atom_id res chain seq x y z
N MET A 1 0.34 -16.83 7.35
CA MET A 1 1.24 -16.26 6.33
C MET A 1 1.26 -14.77 6.57
N ILE A 2 2.40 -14.22 7.01
CA ILE A 2 2.54 -12.76 7.06
C ILE A 2 2.76 -12.34 5.62
N GLY A 3 1.89 -11.48 5.12
CA GLY A 3 1.94 -11.02 3.74
C GLY A 3 3.26 -10.35 3.38
N GLY A 4 3.50 -10.14 2.09
CA GLY A 4 4.66 -9.39 1.61
C GLY A 4 4.70 -7.95 2.18
N PRO A 5 5.82 -7.22 2.02
CA PRO A 5 5.92 -5.84 2.47
C PRO A 5 4.76 -4.95 2.01
N GLU A 6 4.25 -5.17 0.80
CA GLU A 6 3.07 -4.47 0.25
C GLU A 6 1.81 -4.73 1.07
N GLU A 7 1.54 -5.97 1.47
CA GLU A 7 0.37 -6.32 2.28
C GLU A 7 0.45 -5.72 3.68
N THR A 8 1.65 -5.73 4.29
CA THR A 8 1.86 -5.10 5.60
C THR A 8 1.63 -3.58 5.52
N ILE A 9 2.14 -2.95 4.46
CA ILE A 9 1.94 -1.52 4.23
C ILE A 9 0.45 -1.20 4.04
N LEU A 10 -0.26 -1.94 3.19
CA LEU A 10 -1.69 -1.68 2.94
C LEU A 10 -2.57 -1.98 4.15
N ALA A 11 -2.20 -2.95 5.00
CA ALA A 11 -2.92 -3.25 6.23
C ALA A 11 -2.80 -2.14 7.28
N VAL A 12 -1.66 -1.43 7.32
CA VAL A 12 -1.38 -0.44 8.37
C VAL A 12 -1.65 0.99 7.90
N HIS A 13 -1.34 1.30 6.65
CA HIS A 13 -1.47 2.63 6.09
C HIS A 13 -2.88 2.87 5.54
N VAL A 14 -3.88 2.91 6.43
CA VAL A 14 -5.30 3.14 6.07
C VAL A 14 -5.71 4.61 6.18
N ARG A 15 -6.82 4.99 5.52
CA ARG A 15 -7.44 6.32 5.63
C ARG A 15 -8.05 6.51 7.02
N GLY A 16 -7.54 7.47 7.79
CA GLY A 16 -8.16 7.95 9.02
C GLY A 16 -9.39 8.82 8.77
N LEU A 17 -10.19 9.06 9.81
CA LEU A 17 -11.40 9.90 9.74
C LEU A 17 -11.11 11.36 9.32
N ASP A 18 -9.89 11.83 9.57
CA ASP A 18 -9.39 13.15 9.19
C ASP A 18 -8.80 13.19 7.77
N GLY A 19 -8.93 12.10 7.01
CA GLY A 19 -8.37 11.98 5.66
C GLY A 19 -6.85 11.74 5.65
N MET A 20 -6.21 11.60 6.81
CA MET A 20 -4.77 11.36 6.92
C MET A 20 -4.44 9.87 6.98
N CYS A 21 -3.21 9.52 6.66
CA CYS A 21 -2.73 8.15 6.75
C CYS A 21 -2.47 7.75 8.21
N ALA A 22 -3.22 6.77 8.71
CA ALA A 22 -3.09 6.26 10.07
C ALA A 22 -1.71 5.63 10.33
N GLY A 23 -1.20 4.83 9.38
CA GLY A 23 0.12 4.19 9.49
C GLY A 23 1.27 5.19 9.57
N CYS A 24 1.25 6.26 8.76
CA CYS A 24 2.28 7.31 8.84
C CYS A 24 2.28 8.02 10.20
N ARG A 25 1.10 8.21 10.80
CA ARG A 25 0.97 8.78 12.15
C ARG A 25 1.50 7.81 13.21
N ALA A 26 1.11 6.54 13.13
CA ALA A 26 1.44 5.54 14.15
C ALA A 26 2.94 5.19 14.19
N TRP A 27 3.59 5.06 13.03
CA TRP A 27 4.98 4.61 12.96
C TRP A 27 5.98 5.74 13.00
N TRP A 28 5.63 6.89 12.42
CA TRP A 28 6.58 7.97 12.15
C TRP A 28 6.16 9.31 12.76
N ALA A 29 5.04 9.33 13.50
CA ALA A 29 4.43 10.56 14.03
C ALA A 29 4.20 11.63 12.94
N ARG A 30 3.96 11.22 11.68
CA ARG A 30 3.83 12.15 10.54
C ARG A 30 2.39 12.28 10.08
N LEU A 31 1.94 13.52 9.95
CA LEU A 31 0.66 13.85 9.33
C LEU A 31 0.81 13.97 7.82
N THR A 32 0.44 12.90 7.12
CA THR A 32 0.43 12.84 5.64
C THR A 32 -1.00 12.54 5.16
N PRO A 33 -1.52 13.22 4.13
CA PRO A 33 -2.81 12.86 3.53
C PRO A 33 -2.83 11.40 3.05
N TYR A 34 -3.98 10.75 3.12
CA TYR A 34 -4.21 9.47 2.46
C TYR A 34 -4.75 9.68 1.03
N PRO A 35 -4.19 8.98 0.02
CA PRO A 35 -3.13 7.97 0.12
C PRO A 35 -1.75 8.59 0.34
N CYS A 36 -0.91 7.95 1.17
CA CYS A 36 0.48 8.35 1.34
C CYS A 36 1.38 7.62 0.33
N TRP A 37 2.62 8.08 0.15
CA TRP A 37 3.55 7.50 -0.82
C TRP A 37 3.80 5.98 -0.61
N GLN A 38 3.71 5.48 0.62
CA GLN A 38 3.87 4.04 0.92
C GLN A 38 2.69 3.23 0.36
N VAL A 39 1.46 3.74 0.49
CA VAL A 39 0.25 3.13 -0.10
C VAL A 39 0.38 3.14 -1.62
N GLU A 40 0.76 4.27 -2.21
CA GLU A 40 0.97 4.39 -3.66
C GLU A 40 2.01 3.39 -4.17
N TRP A 41 3.13 3.25 -3.45
CA TRP A 41 4.17 2.27 -3.77
C TRP A 41 3.65 0.83 -3.70
N ALA A 42 2.94 0.46 -2.63
CA ALA A 42 2.44 -0.90 -2.43
C ALA A 42 1.40 -1.28 -3.50
N THR A 43 0.42 -0.40 -3.74
CA THR A 43 -0.60 -0.57 -4.79
C THR A 43 0.05 -0.68 -6.18
N SER A 44 1.01 0.20 -6.49
CA SER A 44 1.73 0.16 -7.76
C SER A 44 2.49 -1.15 -7.98
N ARG A 45 3.08 -1.72 -6.91
CA ARG A 45 3.78 -3.02 -7.00
C ARG A 45 2.82 -4.18 -7.19
N GLN A 46 1.71 -4.19 -6.45
CA GLN A 46 0.66 -5.21 -6.64
C GLN A 46 0.06 -5.16 -8.05
N ALA A 47 -0.25 -3.95 -8.56
CA ALA A 47 -0.75 -3.78 -9.92
C ALA A 47 0.22 -4.34 -10.96
N ARG A 48 1.52 -4.03 -10.86
CA ARG A 48 2.55 -4.59 -11.75
C ARG A 48 2.64 -6.11 -11.66
N ALA A 49 2.55 -6.69 -10.46
CA ALA A 49 2.59 -8.14 -10.26
C ALA A 49 1.38 -8.83 -10.90
N VAL A 50 0.17 -8.26 -10.76
CA VAL A 50 -1.03 -8.76 -11.42
C VAL A 50 -0.89 -8.66 -12.94
N THR A 51 -0.43 -7.53 -13.46
CA THR A 51 -0.20 -7.34 -14.91
C THR A 51 0.80 -8.36 -15.45
N ALA A 52 1.93 -8.59 -14.77
CA ALA A 52 2.93 -9.57 -15.18
C ALA A 52 2.33 -10.98 -15.26
N ARG A 53 1.60 -11.41 -14.22
CA ARG A 53 0.93 -12.73 -14.18
C ARG A 53 -0.10 -12.89 -15.29
N PHE A 54 -0.85 -11.82 -15.60
CA PHE A 54 -1.82 -11.82 -16.70
C PHE A 54 -1.13 -12.01 -18.05
N LEU A 55 -0.04 -11.26 -18.30
CA LEU A 55 0.72 -11.36 -19.55
C LEU A 55 1.44 -12.71 -19.71
N GLU A 56 1.96 -13.28 -18.62
CA GLU A 56 2.55 -14.62 -18.61
C GLU A 56 1.53 -15.71 -18.94
N GLY A 57 0.31 -15.62 -18.39
CA GLY A 57 -0.76 -16.58 -18.68
C GLY A 57 -1.41 -16.44 -20.07
N ALA A 58 -1.18 -15.31 -20.74
CA ALA A 58 -1.63 -15.08 -22.11
C ALA A 58 -0.65 -15.60 -23.19
N ARG A 59 0.53 -16.09 -22.78
CA ARG A 59 1.56 -16.65 -23.65
C ARG A 59 1.44 -18.17 -23.75
#